data_AF-A0A1C5A4R3-F1
#
_entry.id   AF-A0A1C5A4R3-F1
#
_cell.length_a   1.000
_cell.length_b   1.000
_cell.length_c   1.000
_cell.angle_alpha   90.00
_cell.angle_beta   90.00
_cell.angle_gamma   90.00
#
_symmetry.space_group_name_H-M   'P 1'
#
loop_
_entity.id
_entity.type
_entity.pdbx_description
1 polymer ?
#
loop_
_entity_poly.entity_id
_entity_poly.type
_entity_poly.pdbx_seq_one_letter_code
_entity_poly.pdbx_strand_id
1 'polypeptide(L)'
;MGVTSVSRPLPRLVPAEALADVPADRLLAVLEAVTMVLTLPHHAAGRVDALVVPTGQGEDWRLTDAIGVWESGPALRHLLVANTDPAERTYRPLTLDRLRGLGLRRTDGVVLQTEPITGTGRQAAWIVERVRALGIGSAALVVSPYHLVRVYLTVLRACDDAGVRLPMVPLPVAVAPDAPVPETGAAGYDLVAGEVSRLLRYPGQGWIATPERLRDYLRWLWAEHRPLLTGA
;
A
#
# COMPACT_ATOMS: atom_id res chain seq x y z
N MET A 1 -17.64 -20.24 34.52
CA MET A 1 -16.95 -18.93 34.39
C MET A 1 -16.85 -18.62 32.91
N GLY A 2 -17.58 -17.60 32.46
CA GLY A 2 -17.76 -17.28 31.05
C GLY A 2 -16.49 -16.75 30.42
N VAL A 3 -16.13 -17.30 29.27
CA VAL A 3 -15.15 -16.70 28.37
C VAL A 3 -15.84 -15.53 27.69
N THR A 4 -15.57 -14.33 28.17
CA THR A 4 -15.95 -13.09 27.51
C THR A 4 -15.24 -13.05 26.17
N SER A 5 -16.00 -13.31 25.11
CA SER A 5 -15.65 -12.98 23.74
C SER A 5 -15.31 -11.48 23.70
N VAL A 6 -14.03 -11.14 23.61
CA VAL A 6 -13.61 -9.79 23.29
C VAL A 6 -14.03 -9.57 21.83
N SER A 7 -15.11 -8.84 21.64
CA SER A 7 -15.60 -8.46 20.32
C SER A 7 -14.46 -7.80 19.53
N ARG A 8 -14.08 -8.41 18.41
CA ARG A 8 -13.16 -7.84 17.42
C ARG A 8 -13.65 -6.44 16.99
N PRO A 9 -12.76 -5.49 16.64
CA PRO A 9 -13.18 -4.14 16.30
C PRO A 9 -14.17 -4.12 15.12
N LEU A 10 -15.24 -3.35 15.35
CA LEU A 10 -16.44 -3.03 14.56
C LEU A 10 -16.15 -2.56 13.10
N PRO A 11 -17.18 -2.46 12.24
CA PRO A 11 -17.15 -2.87 10.84
C PRO A 11 -16.19 -2.03 10.01
N ARG A 12 -15.45 -2.70 9.10
CA ARG A 12 -14.60 -2.03 8.10
C ARG A 12 -15.40 -1.12 7.15
N LEU A 13 -16.73 -1.32 7.11
CA LEU A 13 -17.70 -0.51 6.39
C LEU A 13 -18.10 0.70 7.24
N VAL A 14 -17.93 1.88 6.66
CA VAL A 14 -18.36 3.14 7.26
C VAL A 14 -19.50 3.67 6.40
N PRO A 15 -20.69 3.92 6.96
CA PRO A 15 -21.78 4.53 6.21
C PRO A 15 -21.41 5.94 5.77
N ALA A 16 -21.86 6.38 4.60
CA ALA A 16 -21.51 7.69 4.05
C ALA A 16 -21.96 8.85 4.97
N GLU A 17 -23.07 8.64 5.69
CA GLU A 17 -23.64 9.56 6.67
C GLU A 17 -22.67 9.86 7.82
N ALA A 18 -21.72 8.96 8.12
CA ALA A 18 -20.68 9.21 9.11
C ALA A 18 -19.70 10.32 8.70
N LEU A 19 -19.76 10.80 7.45
CA LEU A 19 -18.95 11.90 6.94
C LEU A 19 -19.75 13.21 6.80
N ALA A 20 -21.04 13.23 7.17
CA ALA A 20 -21.93 14.38 6.94
C ALA A 20 -21.45 15.67 7.62
N ASP A 21 -20.86 15.57 8.81
CA ASP A 21 -20.38 16.72 9.58
C ASP A 21 -18.89 17.04 9.32
N VAL A 22 -18.25 16.36 8.36
CA VAL A 22 -16.84 16.62 8.05
C VAL A 22 -16.74 17.96 7.29
N PRO A 23 -15.92 18.92 7.76
CA PRO A 23 -15.72 20.17 7.06
C PRO A 23 -15.22 19.98 5.62
N ALA A 24 -15.72 20.81 4.70
CA ALA A 24 -15.47 20.69 3.27
C ALA A 24 -13.98 20.81 2.90
N ASP A 25 -13.22 21.65 3.61
CA ASP A 25 -11.78 21.82 3.46
C ASP A 25 -11.01 20.51 3.77
N ARG A 26 -11.49 19.75 4.76
CA ARG A 26 -10.89 18.46 5.12
C ARG A 26 -11.19 17.38 4.08
N LEU A 27 -12.40 17.36 3.54
CA LEU A 27 -12.75 16.46 2.43
C LEU A 27 -11.95 16.81 1.17
N LEU A 28 -11.79 18.11 0.88
CA LEU A 28 -10.97 18.58 -0.22
C LEU A 28 -9.51 18.14 -0.07
N ALA A 29 -8.92 18.21 1.14
CA ALA A 29 -7.57 17.73 1.39
C ALA A 29 -7.42 16.21 1.12
N VAL A 30 -8.44 15.41 1.43
CA VAL A 30 -8.45 13.98 1.08
C VAL A 30 -8.50 13.81 -0.44
N LEU A 31 -9.38 14.54 -1.13
CA LEU A 31 -9.50 14.50 -2.58
C LEU A 31 -8.20 14.94 -3.27
N GLU A 32 -7.54 15.98 -2.77
CA GLU A 32 -6.21 16.43 -3.24
C GLU A 32 -5.19 15.29 -3.12
N ALA A 33 -5.09 14.66 -1.94
CA ALA A 33 -4.14 13.57 -1.73
C ALA A 33 -4.41 12.38 -2.65
N VAL A 34 -5.68 11.98 -2.80
CA VAL A 34 -6.10 10.90 -3.70
C VAL A 34 -5.75 11.25 -5.14
N THR A 35 -6.12 12.44 -5.60
CA THR A 35 -5.87 12.89 -6.97
C THR A 35 -4.38 12.94 -7.25
N MET A 36 -3.58 13.58 -6.40
CA MET A 36 -2.15 13.76 -6.63
C MET A 36 -1.36 12.45 -6.57
N VAL A 37 -1.74 11.50 -5.71
CA VAL A 37 -1.11 10.18 -5.69
C VAL A 37 -1.49 9.39 -6.94
N LEU A 38 -2.79 9.30 -7.26
CA LEU A 38 -3.26 8.48 -8.38
C LEU A 38 -2.92 9.05 -9.77
N THR A 39 -2.56 10.33 -9.88
CA THR A 39 -2.09 10.90 -11.15
C THR A 39 -0.59 10.76 -11.39
N LEU A 40 0.17 10.22 -10.42
CA LEU A 40 1.56 9.85 -10.68
C LEU A 40 1.61 8.80 -11.80
N PRO A 41 2.61 8.88 -12.70
CA PRO A 41 2.65 8.04 -13.89
C PRO A 41 2.90 6.57 -13.53
N HIS A 42 1.83 5.77 -13.44
CA HIS A 42 1.92 4.34 -13.09
C HIS A 42 2.85 3.53 -13.99
N HIS A 43 2.98 3.93 -15.26
CA HIS A 43 3.91 3.30 -16.21
C HIS A 43 5.38 3.43 -15.79
N ALA A 44 5.72 4.37 -14.89
CA ALA A 44 7.04 4.48 -14.29
C ALA A 44 7.40 3.28 -13.39
N ALA A 45 6.43 2.43 -13.00
CA ALA A 45 6.69 1.20 -12.26
C ALA A 45 7.58 0.21 -13.03
N GLY A 46 7.71 0.31 -14.36
CA GLY A 46 8.67 -0.48 -15.13
C GLY A 46 10.12 0.02 -15.04
N ARG A 47 10.36 1.17 -14.40
CA ARG A 47 11.67 1.85 -14.31
C ARG A 47 12.21 1.94 -12.89
N VAL A 48 11.46 1.51 -11.89
CA VAL A 48 11.91 1.51 -10.49
C VAL A 48 12.84 0.33 -10.21
N ASP A 49 13.51 0.36 -9.06
CA ASP A 49 14.37 -0.75 -8.61
C ASP A 49 13.57 -1.91 -8.01
N ALA A 50 12.45 -1.60 -7.36
CA ALA A 50 11.70 -2.56 -6.55
C ALA A 50 10.18 -2.48 -6.74
N LEU A 51 9.53 -3.64 -6.75
CA LEU A 51 8.09 -3.73 -6.47
C LEU A 51 7.91 -4.01 -4.98
N VAL A 52 6.92 -3.36 -4.36
CA VAL A 52 6.59 -3.53 -2.95
C VAL A 52 5.12 -3.89 -2.83
N VAL A 53 4.84 -5.03 -2.19
CA VAL A 53 3.50 -5.60 -2.07
C VAL A 53 3.13 -5.80 -0.61
N PRO A 54 2.43 -4.84 0.01
CA PRO A 54 1.82 -5.03 1.31
C PRO A 54 0.59 -5.95 1.20
N THR A 55 0.68 -7.12 1.82
CA THR A 55 -0.42 -8.10 1.78
C THR A 55 -1.45 -7.84 2.87
N GLY A 56 -2.65 -8.39 2.66
CA GLY A 56 -3.76 -8.35 3.60
C GLY A 56 -5.07 -8.61 2.90
N GLN A 57 -6.10 -8.86 3.71
CA GLN A 57 -7.47 -9.07 3.30
C GLN A 57 -7.69 -10.25 2.33
N GLY A 58 -6.73 -11.16 2.24
CA GLY A 58 -6.79 -12.34 1.36
C GLY A 58 -6.62 -12.03 -0.12
N GLU A 59 -6.14 -10.84 -0.45
CA GLU A 59 -6.11 -10.31 -1.82
C GLU A 59 -4.95 -10.86 -2.64
N ASP A 60 -5.07 -12.11 -3.08
CA ASP A 60 -4.08 -12.78 -3.94
C ASP A 60 -3.89 -12.07 -5.30
N TRP A 61 -4.84 -11.23 -5.73
CA TRP A 61 -4.67 -10.39 -6.91
C TRP A 61 -3.52 -9.38 -6.77
N ARG A 62 -3.21 -8.88 -5.56
CA ARG A 62 -2.05 -8.01 -5.37
C ARG A 62 -0.75 -8.74 -5.65
N LEU A 63 -0.67 -10.00 -5.23
CA LEU A 63 0.47 -10.86 -5.48
C LEU A 63 0.56 -11.24 -6.97
N THR A 64 -0.58 -11.61 -7.57
CA THR A 64 -0.64 -12.03 -8.98
C THR A 64 -0.22 -10.90 -9.91
N ASP A 65 -0.76 -9.68 -9.74
CA ASP A 65 -0.39 -8.53 -10.55
C ASP A 65 1.09 -8.14 -10.35
N ALA A 66 1.56 -8.10 -9.10
CA ALA A 66 2.96 -7.81 -8.81
C ALA A 66 3.91 -8.84 -9.44
N ILE A 67 3.57 -10.13 -9.39
CA ILE A 67 4.32 -11.21 -10.03
C ILE A 67 4.31 -11.02 -11.56
N GLY A 68 3.17 -10.66 -12.16
CA GLY A 68 3.11 -10.37 -13.60
C GLY A 68 4.07 -9.24 -14.03
N VAL A 69 4.10 -8.15 -13.25
CA VAL A 69 5.01 -7.02 -13.50
C VAL A 69 6.47 -7.43 -13.25
N TRP A 70 6.74 -8.17 -12.18
CA TRP A 70 8.07 -8.70 -11.87
C TRP A 70 8.60 -9.60 -12.98
N GLU A 71 7.80 -10.54 -13.46
CA GLU A 71 8.19 -11.51 -14.49
C GLU A 71 8.42 -10.85 -15.86
N SER A 72 7.67 -9.79 -16.18
CA SER A 72 7.82 -9.04 -17.43
C SER A 72 8.87 -7.94 -17.39
N GLY A 73 9.30 -7.52 -16.18
CA GLY A 73 10.29 -6.46 -15.98
C GLY A 73 11.67 -6.99 -15.60
N PRO A 74 12.55 -7.32 -16.56
CA PRO A 74 13.91 -7.83 -16.26
C PRO A 74 14.80 -6.80 -15.56
N ALA A 75 14.51 -5.50 -15.67
CA ALA A 75 15.23 -4.43 -14.99
C ALA A 75 14.91 -4.32 -13.49
N LEU A 76 13.78 -4.89 -13.04
CA LEU A 76 13.42 -4.92 -11.62
C LEU A 76 14.40 -5.81 -10.86
N ARG A 77 14.99 -5.26 -9.80
CA ARG A 77 16.02 -5.91 -8.98
C ARG A 77 15.45 -6.56 -7.73
N HIS A 78 14.35 -6.02 -7.20
CA HIS A 78 13.74 -6.52 -5.98
C HIS A 78 12.22 -6.66 -6.07
N LEU A 79 11.70 -7.71 -5.42
CA LEU A 79 10.29 -7.88 -5.11
C LEU A 79 10.15 -8.03 -3.59
N LEU A 80 9.69 -6.99 -2.92
CA LEU A 80 9.47 -6.99 -1.48
C LEU A 80 8.00 -7.32 -1.19
N VAL A 81 7.75 -8.39 -0.44
CA VAL A 81 6.39 -8.79 -0.06
C VAL A 81 6.25 -8.75 1.46
N ALA A 82 5.49 -7.79 1.97
CA ALA A 82 5.22 -7.65 3.40
C ALA A 82 4.06 -8.55 3.80
N ASN A 83 4.23 -9.31 4.88
CA ASN A 83 3.23 -10.22 5.43
C ASN A 83 2.09 -9.46 6.06
N THR A 84 1.06 -10.16 6.49
CA THR A 84 -0.13 -9.57 7.09
C THR A 84 -0.43 -10.13 8.48
N ASP A 85 -1.52 -9.63 9.06
CA ASP A 85 -1.96 -9.96 10.40
C ASP A 85 -2.48 -11.42 10.43
N PRO A 86 -1.90 -12.30 11.27
CA PRO A 86 -2.34 -13.68 11.39
C PRO A 86 -3.76 -13.82 11.96
N ALA A 87 -4.34 -12.74 12.49
CA ALA A 87 -5.73 -12.72 12.97
C ALA A 87 -6.79 -12.58 11.86
N GLU A 88 -6.40 -12.23 10.62
CA GLU A 88 -7.33 -12.17 9.49
C GLU A 88 -7.88 -13.56 9.16
N ARG A 89 -9.18 -13.66 8.85
CA ARG A 89 -9.82 -14.95 8.47
C ARG A 89 -9.22 -15.52 7.20
N THR A 90 -8.76 -14.65 6.31
CA THR A 90 -8.10 -15.00 5.05
C THR A 90 -6.59 -15.11 5.16
N TYR A 91 -6.02 -15.09 6.38
CA TYR A 91 -4.59 -15.21 6.55
C TYR A 91 -4.08 -16.51 5.94
N ARG A 92 -3.01 -16.39 5.16
CA ARG A 92 -2.26 -17.50 4.59
C ARG A 92 -0.78 -17.17 4.77
N PRO A 93 0.05 -18.12 5.22
CA PRO A 93 1.49 -17.90 5.32
C PRO A 93 2.07 -17.39 4.00
N LEU A 94 2.98 -16.42 4.11
CA LEU A 94 3.73 -15.91 2.98
C LEU A 94 4.97 -16.78 2.77
N THR A 95 4.93 -17.65 1.77
CA THR A 95 6.02 -18.57 1.43
C THR A 95 6.39 -18.45 -0.05
N LEU A 96 7.62 -18.84 -0.38
CA LEU A 96 8.07 -18.87 -1.77
C LEU A 96 7.23 -19.82 -2.63
N ASP A 97 6.84 -20.97 -2.08
CA ASP A 97 6.02 -21.96 -2.80
C ASP A 97 4.62 -21.42 -3.12
N ARG A 98 4.03 -20.61 -2.23
CA ARG A 98 2.77 -19.92 -2.53
C ARG A 98 2.95 -18.96 -3.71
N LEU A 99 4.02 -18.16 -3.71
CA LEU A 99 4.26 -17.23 -4.82
C LEU A 99 4.54 -17.98 -6.13
N ARG A 100 5.24 -19.11 -6.10
CA ARG A 100 5.43 -19.99 -7.26
C ARG A 100 4.09 -20.52 -7.79
N GLY A 101 3.19 -20.90 -6.89
CA GLY A 101 1.82 -21.29 -7.24
C GLY A 101 1.00 -20.17 -7.92
N LEU A 102 1.38 -18.91 -7.69
CA LEU A 102 0.81 -17.73 -8.36
C LEU A 102 1.60 -17.31 -9.62
N GLY A 103 2.57 -18.10 -10.07
CA GLY A 103 3.32 -17.87 -11.30
C GLY A 103 4.70 -17.25 -11.14
N LEU A 104 5.21 -17.09 -9.90
CA LEU A 104 6.59 -16.62 -9.68
C LEU A 104 7.60 -17.65 -10.18
N ARG A 105 8.51 -17.24 -11.06
CA ARG A 105 9.60 -18.06 -11.59
C ARG A 105 10.97 -17.48 -11.23
N ARG A 106 11.13 -16.15 -11.35
CA ARG A 106 12.35 -15.43 -10.97
C ARG A 106 12.37 -15.23 -9.45
N THR A 107 13.28 -15.91 -8.77
CA THR A 107 13.39 -15.85 -7.30
C THR A 107 14.52 -14.94 -6.80
N ASP A 108 15.50 -14.65 -7.66
CA ASP A 108 16.61 -13.77 -7.29
C ASP A 108 16.11 -12.35 -7.05
N GLY A 109 16.37 -11.80 -5.87
CA GLY A 109 15.88 -10.48 -5.46
C GLY A 109 14.49 -10.47 -4.79
N VAL A 110 13.84 -11.64 -4.67
CA VAL A 110 12.58 -11.77 -3.93
C VAL A 110 12.85 -11.80 -2.43
N VAL A 111 12.23 -10.90 -1.68
CA VAL A 111 12.38 -10.77 -0.23
C VAL A 111 11.00 -10.83 0.42
N LEU A 112 10.80 -11.87 1.21
CA LEU A 112 9.55 -12.12 1.93
C LEU A 112 9.71 -11.73 3.39
N GLN A 113 8.72 -11.02 3.92
CA GLN A 113 8.56 -10.94 5.36
C GLN A 113 7.97 -12.28 5.85
N THR A 114 8.81 -13.21 6.29
CA THR A 114 8.32 -14.54 6.70
C THR A 114 7.53 -14.48 8.01
N GLU A 115 7.91 -13.59 8.91
CA GLU A 115 7.18 -13.36 10.16
C GLU A 115 5.89 -12.54 9.92
N PRO A 116 4.73 -12.98 10.44
CA PRO A 116 3.49 -12.21 10.33
C PRO A 116 3.61 -10.86 11.04
N ILE A 117 2.93 -9.84 10.51
CA ILE A 117 2.98 -8.50 11.10
C ILE A 117 1.60 -7.86 11.13
N THR A 118 1.25 -7.29 12.28
CA THR A 118 -0.07 -6.67 12.49
C THR A 118 -0.04 -5.19 12.10
N GLY A 119 -0.87 -4.83 11.12
CA GLY A 119 -1.16 -3.45 10.77
C GLY A 119 -0.21 -2.81 9.74
N THR A 120 -0.78 -1.93 8.91
CA THR A 120 -0.10 -1.27 7.78
C THR A 120 1.13 -0.46 8.20
N GLY A 121 1.12 0.16 9.39
CA GLY A 121 2.27 0.94 9.89
C GLY A 121 3.51 0.08 10.12
N ARG A 122 3.34 -1.13 10.65
CA ARG A 122 4.46 -2.05 10.88
C ARG A 122 4.95 -2.69 9.57
N GLN A 123 4.05 -2.96 8.62
CA GLN A 123 4.43 -3.33 7.25
C GLN A 123 5.29 -2.23 6.60
N ALA A 124 4.87 -0.97 6.71
CA ALA A 124 5.62 0.17 6.19
C ALA A 124 7.02 0.30 6.81
N ALA A 125 7.14 0.15 8.13
CA ALA A 125 8.44 0.14 8.81
C ALA A 125 9.36 -0.96 8.26
N TRP A 126 8.84 -2.19 8.10
CA TRP A 126 9.61 -3.30 7.51
C TRP A 126 10.02 -3.00 6.06
N ILE A 127 9.13 -2.43 5.24
CA ILE A 127 9.45 -2.03 3.86
C ILE A 127 10.63 -1.05 3.84
N VAL A 128 10.58 0.00 4.66
CA VAL A 128 11.61 1.03 4.71
C VAL A 128 12.94 0.47 5.22
N GLU A 129 12.90 -0.43 6.20
CA GLU A 129 14.07 -1.16 6.68
C GLU A 129 14.72 -1.97 5.54
N ARG A 130 13.93 -2.70 4.75
CA ARG A 130 14.43 -3.47 3.60
C ARG A 130 14.96 -2.56 2.49
N VAL A 131 14.28 -1.45 2.21
CA VAL A 131 14.75 -0.43 1.26
C VAL A 131 16.15 0.05 1.62
N ARG A 132 16.37 0.38 2.90
CA ARG A 132 17.67 0.82 3.39
C ARG A 132 18.72 -0.29 3.32
N ALA A 133 18.39 -1.49 3.80
CA ALA A 133 19.31 -2.61 3.87
C ALA A 133 19.77 -3.10 2.49
N LEU A 134 18.91 -2.99 1.47
CA LEU A 134 19.18 -3.45 0.11
C LEU A 134 19.67 -2.33 -0.83
N GLY A 135 19.73 -1.08 -0.36
CA GLY A 135 20.11 0.05 -1.20
C GLY A 135 19.13 0.30 -2.37
N ILE A 136 17.83 0.10 -2.13
CA ILE A 136 16.79 0.34 -3.13
C ILE A 136 16.64 1.84 -3.33
N GLY A 137 16.86 2.31 -4.56
CA GLY A 137 16.84 3.72 -4.92
C GLY A 137 15.48 4.22 -5.42
N SER A 138 14.53 3.34 -5.71
CA SER A 138 13.15 3.68 -6.11
C SER A 138 12.22 2.48 -5.99
N ALA A 139 10.92 2.71 -5.76
CA ALA A 139 9.96 1.62 -5.59
C ALA A 139 8.57 1.92 -6.17
N ALA A 140 7.88 0.87 -6.63
CA ALA A 140 6.47 0.91 -6.97
C ALA A 140 5.64 0.20 -5.88
N LEU A 141 4.59 0.85 -5.39
CA LEU A 141 3.70 0.29 -4.37
C LEU A 141 2.49 -0.39 -5.04
N VAL A 142 2.45 -1.73 -4.97
CA VAL A 142 1.40 -2.55 -5.57
C VAL A 142 0.28 -2.83 -4.57
N VAL A 143 -0.86 -2.15 -4.74
CA VAL A 143 -1.96 -2.16 -3.75
C VAL A 143 -3.31 -2.03 -4.46
N SER A 144 -4.37 -2.57 -3.84
CA SER A 144 -5.75 -2.33 -4.27
C SER A 144 -6.12 -0.84 -4.31
N PRO A 145 -6.86 -0.38 -5.35
CA PRO A 145 -7.11 1.05 -5.58
C PRO A 145 -7.70 1.78 -4.36
N TYR A 146 -8.70 1.19 -3.70
CA TYR A 146 -9.35 1.82 -2.54
C TYR A 146 -8.39 2.04 -1.36
N HIS A 147 -7.35 1.23 -1.24
CA HIS A 147 -6.42 1.24 -0.11
C HIS A 147 -5.08 1.96 -0.41
N LEU A 148 -4.74 2.10 -1.70
CA LEU A 148 -3.45 2.53 -2.20
C LEU A 148 -2.97 3.86 -1.59
N VAL A 149 -3.82 4.88 -1.52
CA VAL A 149 -3.44 6.20 -1.01
C VAL A 149 -3.06 6.15 0.46
N ARG A 150 -3.81 5.41 1.28
CA ARG A 150 -3.47 5.24 2.69
C ARG A 150 -2.14 4.50 2.86
N VAL A 151 -1.91 3.42 2.10
CA VAL A 151 -0.61 2.71 2.13
C VAL A 151 0.53 3.64 1.72
N TYR A 152 0.36 4.38 0.62
CA TYR A 152 1.36 5.32 0.12
C TYR A 152 1.77 6.32 1.21
N LEU A 153 0.80 6.95 1.87
CA LEU A 153 1.06 7.90 2.95
C LEU A 153 1.64 7.24 4.21
N THR A 154 1.32 5.96 4.45
CA THR A 154 1.90 5.19 5.55
C THR A 154 3.39 4.91 5.30
N VAL A 155 3.75 4.49 4.08
CA VAL A 155 5.15 4.24 3.69
C VAL A 155 5.94 5.55 3.65
N LEU A 156 5.35 6.63 3.13
CA LEU A 156 5.96 7.96 3.16
C LEU A 156 6.29 8.41 4.58
N ARG A 157 5.36 8.19 5.53
CA ARG A 157 5.59 8.48 6.94
C ARG A 157 6.74 7.65 7.51
N ALA A 158 6.76 6.35 7.24
CA ALA A 158 7.84 5.47 7.69
C ALA A 158 9.20 5.88 7.11
N CYS A 159 9.24 6.36 5.86
CA CYS A 159 10.44 6.93 5.25
C CYS A 159 10.92 8.17 6.03
N ASP A 160 10.01 9.08 6.36
CA ASP A 160 10.34 10.27 7.16
C ASP A 160 10.90 9.91 8.54
N ASP A 161 10.24 8.98 9.26
CA ASP A 161 10.69 8.52 10.58
C ASP A 161 12.08 7.85 10.51
N ALA A 162 12.42 7.20 9.39
CA ALA A 162 13.72 6.54 9.17
C ALA A 162 14.79 7.45 8.55
N GLY A 163 14.46 8.69 8.17
CA GLY A 163 15.34 9.59 7.43
C GLY A 163 15.68 9.11 6.01
N VAL A 164 14.77 8.38 5.37
CA VAL A 164 14.92 7.83 4.02
C VAL A 164 14.16 8.70 3.01
N ARG A 165 14.78 8.95 1.85
CA ARG A 165 14.14 9.60 0.69
C ARG A 165 14.05 8.59 -0.44
N LEU A 166 12.85 8.07 -0.65
CA LEU A 166 12.57 7.05 -1.65
C LEU A 166 11.63 7.63 -2.72
N PRO A 167 12.04 7.69 -4.00
CA PRO A 167 11.14 7.88 -5.13
C PRO A 167 10.14 6.73 -5.19
N MET A 168 8.87 7.03 -4.97
CA MET A 168 7.79 6.06 -4.93
C MET A 168 6.78 6.37 -6.03
N VAL A 169 6.35 5.34 -6.74
CA VAL A 169 5.25 5.44 -7.70
C VAL A 169 4.10 4.52 -7.25
N PRO A 170 2.84 4.95 -7.32
CA PRO A 170 1.72 4.07 -7.07
C PRO A 170 1.56 3.08 -8.23
N LEU A 171 1.19 1.84 -7.92
CA LEU A 171 0.78 0.84 -8.90
C LEU A 171 -0.54 0.19 -8.45
N PRO A 172 -1.71 0.76 -8.81
CA PRO A 172 -2.99 0.17 -8.47
C PRO A 172 -3.15 -1.17 -9.20
N VAL A 173 -3.61 -2.20 -8.50
CA VAL A 173 -3.91 -3.52 -9.09
C VAL A 173 -5.20 -3.46 -9.89
N ALA A 174 -5.28 -4.27 -10.94
CA ALA A 174 -6.44 -4.36 -11.81
C ALA A 174 -7.51 -5.26 -11.18
N VAL A 175 -8.31 -4.68 -10.28
CA VAL A 175 -9.44 -5.36 -9.65
C VAL A 175 -10.75 -4.71 -10.10
N ALA A 176 -11.75 -5.53 -10.46
CA ALA A 176 -13.07 -5.03 -10.77
C ALA A 176 -13.66 -4.32 -9.54
N PRO A 177 -14.22 -3.11 -9.66
CA PRO A 177 -14.69 -2.35 -8.49
C PRO A 177 -15.76 -3.05 -7.64
N ASP A 178 -16.53 -3.97 -8.24
CA ASP A 178 -17.56 -4.81 -7.63
C ASP A 178 -17.04 -6.16 -7.12
N ALA A 179 -15.76 -6.50 -7.36
CA ALA A 179 -15.18 -7.72 -6.85
C ALA A 179 -15.16 -7.71 -5.30
N PRO A 180 -15.65 -8.77 -4.65
CA PRO A 180 -15.68 -8.82 -3.20
C PRO A 180 -14.28 -9.04 -2.63
N VAL A 181 -13.88 -8.19 -1.68
CA VAL A 181 -12.65 -8.36 -0.90
C VAL A 181 -12.77 -9.60 -0.01
N PRO A 182 -11.87 -10.60 -0.11
CA PRO A 182 -12.06 -11.90 0.54
C PRO A 182 -12.29 -11.82 2.05
N GLU A 183 -11.59 -10.93 2.74
CA GLU A 183 -11.72 -10.80 4.20
C GLU A 183 -13.01 -10.14 4.65
N THR A 184 -13.68 -9.34 3.82
CA THR A 184 -14.88 -8.57 4.23
C THR A 184 -16.15 -9.00 3.50
N GLY A 185 -16.02 -9.56 2.31
CA GLY A 185 -17.12 -9.79 1.37
C GLY A 185 -17.65 -8.53 0.70
N ALA A 186 -17.12 -7.35 1.04
CA ALA A 186 -17.57 -6.07 0.51
C ALA A 186 -16.83 -5.70 -0.78
N ALA A 187 -17.46 -4.93 -1.65
CA ALA A 187 -16.83 -4.42 -2.85
C ALA A 187 -15.89 -3.24 -2.54
N GLY A 188 -15.06 -2.86 -3.52
CA GLY A 188 -14.17 -1.72 -3.39
C GLY A 188 -14.91 -0.42 -3.07
N TYR A 189 -16.09 -0.21 -3.67
CA TYR A 189 -16.94 0.96 -3.42
C TYR A 189 -17.34 1.10 -1.95
N ASP A 190 -17.72 0.00 -1.31
CA ASP A 190 -18.21 -0.01 0.08
C ASP A 190 -17.10 0.33 1.09
N LEU A 191 -15.84 0.11 0.69
CA LEU A 191 -14.67 0.33 1.54
C LEU A 191 -14.14 1.78 1.48
N VAL A 192 -14.54 2.57 0.47
CA VAL A 192 -14.05 3.94 0.25
C VAL A 192 -14.33 4.84 1.45
N ALA A 193 -15.55 4.85 1.98
CA ALA A 193 -15.90 5.69 3.13
C ALA A 193 -15.04 5.36 4.37
N GLY A 194 -14.72 4.07 4.56
CA GLY A 194 -13.80 3.63 5.60
C GLY A 194 -12.39 4.16 5.41
N GLU A 195 -11.88 4.16 4.18
CA GLU A 195 -10.57 4.71 3.86
C GLU A 195 -10.54 6.24 3.98
N VAL A 196 -11.59 6.95 3.56
CA VAL A 196 -11.74 8.40 3.76
C VAL A 196 -11.72 8.76 5.24
N SER A 197 -12.51 8.05 6.07
CA SER A 197 -12.50 8.25 7.53
C SER A 197 -11.10 8.09 8.14
N ARG A 198 -10.33 7.10 7.66
CA ARG A 198 -8.94 6.89 8.09
C ARG A 198 -8.01 8.00 7.58
N LEU A 199 -8.12 8.43 6.33
CA LEU A 199 -7.32 9.52 5.76
C LEU A 199 -7.56 10.85 6.48
N LEU A 200 -8.77 11.09 6.99
CA LEU A 200 -9.08 12.25 7.83
C LEU A 200 -8.43 12.13 9.22
N ARG A 201 -8.49 10.96 9.86
CA ARG A 201 -8.08 10.80 11.26
C ARG A 201 -6.58 10.54 11.44
N TYR A 202 -5.99 9.71 10.59
CA TYR A 202 -4.66 9.14 10.78
C TYR A 202 -3.51 10.16 10.74
N PRO A 203 -3.56 11.25 9.95
CA PRO A 203 -2.50 12.27 9.97
C PRO A 203 -2.32 12.89 11.36
N GLY A 204 -3.42 13.25 12.03
CA GLY A 204 -3.40 13.82 13.39
C GLY A 204 -2.95 12.83 14.46
N GLN A 205 -2.99 11.52 14.17
CA GLN A 205 -2.48 10.45 15.04
C GLN A 205 -1.02 10.07 14.72
N GLY A 206 -0.43 10.69 13.69
CA GLY A 206 0.92 10.36 13.23
C GLY A 206 1.05 9.01 12.54
N TRP A 207 -0.06 8.37 12.14
CA TRP A 207 -0.05 7.04 11.53
C TRP A 207 0.24 7.06 10.02
N ILE A 208 0.01 8.20 9.37
CA ILE A 208 0.31 8.45 7.95
C ILE A 208 0.89 9.86 7.78
N ALA A 209 1.49 10.12 6.62
CA ALA A 209 1.99 11.45 6.27
C ALA A 209 0.82 12.45 6.13
N THR A 210 1.06 13.70 6.53
CA THR A 210 0.08 14.78 6.39
C THR A 210 -0.01 15.27 4.93
N PRO A 211 -1.08 15.97 4.54
CA PRO A 211 -1.19 16.57 3.21
C PRO A 211 -0.01 17.50 2.87
N GLU A 212 0.48 18.28 3.83
CA GLU A 212 1.63 19.17 3.64
C GLU A 212 2.89 18.36 3.32
N ARG A 213 3.12 17.27 4.06
CA ARG A 213 4.24 16.35 3.84
C ARG A 213 4.16 15.68 2.47
N LEU A 214 2.96 15.26 2.06
CA LEU A 214 2.74 14.73 0.70
C LEU A 214 3.10 15.79 -0.35
N ARG A 215 2.63 17.03 -0.18
CA ARG A 215 2.88 18.11 -1.14
C ARG A 215 4.37 18.42 -1.28
N ASP A 216 5.09 18.50 -0.16
CA ASP A 216 6.54 18.72 -0.16
C ASP A 216 7.29 17.54 -0.80
N TYR A 217 6.88 16.31 -0.48
CA TYR A 217 7.42 15.10 -1.09
C TYR A 217 7.23 15.08 -2.60
N LEU A 218 6.03 15.39 -3.09
CA LEU A 218 5.73 15.38 -4.53
C LEU A 218 6.52 16.48 -5.27
N ARG A 219 6.69 17.66 -4.67
CA ARG A 219 7.56 18.70 -5.24
C ARG A 219 9.00 18.20 -5.39
N TRP A 220 9.54 17.56 -4.35
CA TRP A 220 10.86 16.95 -4.41
C TRP A 220 10.95 15.85 -5.47
N LEU A 221 9.96 14.95 -5.52
CA LEU A 221 9.93 13.84 -6.49
C LEU A 221 9.98 14.36 -7.93
N TRP A 222 9.20 15.39 -8.24
CA TRP A 222 9.17 15.99 -9.58
C TRP A 222 10.42 16.82 -9.91
N ALA A 223 11.03 17.48 -8.92
CA ALA A 223 12.25 18.25 -9.12
C ALA A 223 13.46 17.35 -9.39
N GLU A 224 13.63 16.30 -8.58
CA GLU A 224 14.85 15.48 -8.57
C GLU A 224 14.73 14.19 -9.39
N HIS A 225 13.51 13.67 -9.58
CA HIS A 225 13.29 12.36 -10.20
C HIS A 225 12.36 12.42 -11.41
N ARG A 226 12.27 13.56 -12.09
CA ARG A 226 11.53 13.69 -13.35
C ARG A 226 11.86 12.59 -14.36
N PRO A 227 13.13 12.21 -14.60
CA PRO A 227 13.43 11.16 -15.59
C PRO A 227 12.86 9.79 -15.24
N LEU A 228 12.77 9.46 -13.94
CA LEU A 228 12.08 8.25 -13.50
C LEU A 228 10.59 8.30 -13.86
N LEU A 229 9.95 9.44 -13.62
CA LEU A 229 8.51 9.65 -13.83
C LEU A 229 8.14 9.71 -15.31
N THR A 230 8.92 10.41 -16.13
CA THR A 230 8.59 10.66 -17.54
C THR A 230 9.31 9.75 -18.53
N GLY A 231 10.39 9.08 -18.11
CA GLY A 231 11.26 8.29 -18.99
C GLY A 231 12.10 9.14 -19.95
N ALA A 232 12.24 10.44 -19.67
CA ALA A 232 12.93 11.43 -20.49
C ALA A 232 13.87 12.27 -19.64
#